data_AF-A0A2H0SQP3-F1
#
_entry.id   AF-A0A2H0SQP3-F1
#
_cell.length_a   1.000
_cell.length_b   1.000
_cell.length_c   1.000
_cell.angle_alpha   90.00
_cell.angle_beta   90.00
_cell.angle_gamma   90.00
#
_symmetry.space_group_name_H-M   'P 1'
#
loop_
_entity.id
_entity.type
_entity.pdbx_description
1 polymer ?
#
loop_
_entity_poly.entity_id
_entity_poly.type
_entity_poly.pdbx_seq_one_letter_code
_entity_poly.pdbx_strand_id
1 'polypeptide(L)'
;MKKLKKSTLALATATGVLLIALSPAVAFEGENKMGMWDHGPRDLAPENRLITPELHEQFREQYDSLSEEQQRQLREERITRREEKRAEMEAFVGLTREEMREARKSGQSMSEILASQGKTEADAEVFLTEQANERIQMMADHHDLTTEETATLQERVTNFVQKMLARWFNK
;
A
#
# COMPACT_ATOMS: atom_id res chain seq x y z
N MET A 1 -5.06 -15.27 56.75
CA MET A 1 -4.23 -15.19 55.53
C MET A 1 -4.54 -16.39 54.64
N LYS A 2 -5.39 -16.21 53.61
CA LYS A 2 -5.80 -17.29 52.69
C LYS A 2 -5.11 -17.05 51.34
N LYS A 3 -4.43 -18.09 50.84
CA LYS A 3 -3.51 -18.06 49.70
C LYS A 3 -4.27 -17.79 48.39
N LEU A 4 -3.81 -16.79 47.62
CA LEU A 4 -4.27 -16.51 46.25
C LEU A 4 -3.82 -17.65 45.33
N LYS A 5 -4.78 -18.27 44.64
CA LYS A 5 -4.52 -19.23 43.57
C LYS A 5 -4.04 -18.46 42.34
N LYS A 6 -2.87 -18.83 41.83
CA LYS A 6 -2.32 -18.36 40.55
C LYS A 6 -3.23 -18.89 39.44
N SER A 7 -4.02 -18.01 38.83
CA SER A 7 -4.72 -18.28 37.58
C SER A 7 -3.77 -17.97 36.43
N THR A 8 -3.13 -19.01 35.92
CA THR A 8 -2.48 -19.00 34.61
C THR A 8 -3.57 -18.90 33.54
N LEU A 9 -3.82 -17.68 33.05
CA LEU A 9 -4.50 -17.46 31.78
C LEU A 9 -3.51 -17.87 30.68
N ALA A 10 -3.73 -19.03 30.08
CA ALA A 10 -3.18 -19.35 28.78
C ALA A 10 -3.97 -18.51 27.75
N LEU A 11 -3.41 -17.36 27.36
CA LEU A 11 -3.91 -16.59 26.23
C LEU A 11 -3.54 -17.40 24.98
N ALA A 12 -4.54 -17.97 24.31
CA ALA A 12 -4.39 -18.55 23.00
C ALA A 12 -3.96 -17.45 22.04
N THR A 13 -2.70 -17.43 21.63
CA THR A 13 -2.25 -16.66 20.48
C THR A 13 -2.80 -17.38 19.25
N ALA A 14 -3.97 -16.96 18.79
CA ALA A 14 -4.45 -17.27 17.46
C ALA A 14 -3.45 -16.62 16.49
N THR A 15 -2.55 -17.43 15.95
CA THR A 15 -1.71 -17.10 14.79
C THR A 15 -2.63 -16.99 13.58
N GLY A 16 -3.33 -15.86 13.49
CA GLY A 16 -4.09 -15.45 12.33
C GLY A 16 -3.14 -14.84 11.32
N VAL A 17 -2.57 -15.68 10.47
CA VAL A 17 -1.77 -15.31 9.30
C VAL A 17 -2.66 -14.46 8.39
N LEU A 18 -2.41 -13.15 8.32
CA LEU A 18 -3.29 -12.17 7.70
C LEU A 18 -2.69 -11.63 6.41
N LEU A 19 -2.88 -12.33 5.29
CA LEU A 19 -2.09 -12.18 4.05
C LEU A 19 -2.56 -11.02 3.16
N ILE A 20 -1.69 -10.04 2.85
CA ILE A 20 -2.00 -8.84 2.04
C ILE A 20 -0.90 -8.46 1.01
N ALA A 21 -0.91 -9.09 -0.16
CA ALA A 21 -0.24 -8.50 -1.33
C ALA A 21 -1.14 -7.38 -1.86
N LEU A 22 -0.68 -6.13 -1.84
CA LEU A 22 -1.11 -5.21 -2.89
C LEU A 22 -0.01 -4.26 -3.26
N SER A 23 0.41 -4.30 -4.53
CA SER A 23 1.16 -3.26 -5.24
C SER A 23 0.47 -1.89 -5.14
N PRO A 24 1.20 -0.77 -5.01
CA PRO A 24 0.62 0.55 -4.72
C PRO A 24 0.04 1.25 -5.96
N ALA A 25 0.14 0.66 -7.15
CA ALA A 25 -0.26 1.36 -8.38
C ALA A 25 -1.77 1.59 -8.52
N VAL A 26 -2.62 0.92 -7.71
CA VAL A 26 -4.09 0.96 -7.89
C VAL A 26 -4.77 2.10 -7.13
N ALA A 27 -4.04 2.92 -6.36
CA ALA A 27 -4.61 4.13 -5.75
C ALA A 27 -4.87 5.25 -6.79
N PHE A 28 -4.42 5.07 -8.04
CA PHE A 28 -4.47 6.11 -9.07
C PHE A 28 -4.76 5.55 -10.47
N GLU A 29 -5.78 4.73 -10.61
CA GLU A 29 -6.30 4.36 -11.93
C GLU A 29 -7.78 4.76 -12.04
N GLY A 30 -8.06 5.59 -13.04
CA GLY A 30 -9.41 5.84 -13.48
C GLY A 30 -10.00 4.52 -13.98
N GLU A 31 -11.19 4.20 -13.51
CA GLU A 31 -11.97 3.08 -14.01
C GLU A 31 -12.12 3.20 -15.53
N ASN A 32 -11.48 2.29 -16.26
CA ASN A 32 -11.96 1.88 -17.57
C ASN A 32 -12.69 0.54 -17.35
N LYS A 33 -14.00 0.56 -17.55
CA LYS A 33 -14.87 -0.61 -17.38
C LYS A 33 -14.70 -1.58 -18.55
N MET A 34 -14.84 -2.86 -18.21
CA MET A 34 -15.03 -4.05 -19.06
C MET A 34 -13.77 -4.70 -19.65
N GLY A 35 -13.39 -5.83 -19.04
CA GLY A 35 -12.67 -6.91 -19.72
C GLY A 35 -11.44 -7.44 -19.00
N MET A 36 -11.65 -8.50 -18.21
CA MET A 36 -10.75 -9.65 -18.15
C MET A 36 -9.31 -9.44 -17.62
N TRP A 37 -9.17 -9.66 -16.30
CA TRP A 37 -7.99 -10.15 -15.57
C TRP A 37 -6.60 -9.55 -15.88
N ASP A 38 -6.03 -8.92 -14.86
CA ASP A 38 -4.58 -8.88 -14.61
C ASP A 38 -3.74 -7.85 -15.40
N HIS A 39 -4.08 -6.57 -15.23
CA HIS A 39 -3.13 -5.47 -15.44
C HIS A 39 -2.97 -4.66 -14.16
N GLY A 40 -2.35 -5.26 -13.13
CA GLY A 40 -1.54 -4.48 -12.20
C GLY A 40 -0.36 -3.83 -12.96
N PRO A 41 0.56 -3.11 -12.29
CA PRO A 41 1.64 -2.37 -12.94
C PRO A 41 2.68 -3.31 -13.56
N ARG A 42 2.32 -3.96 -14.67
CA ARG A 42 3.21 -4.79 -15.49
C ARG A 42 4.24 -3.93 -16.23
N ASP A 43 3.96 -2.64 -16.39
CA ASP A 43 4.82 -1.69 -17.12
C ASP A 43 5.99 -1.14 -16.29
N LEU A 44 5.97 -1.33 -14.96
CA LEU A 44 7.16 -1.09 -14.14
C LEU A 44 8.05 -2.32 -14.22
N ALA A 45 9.27 -2.11 -14.70
CA ALA A 45 10.33 -3.11 -14.65
C ALA A 45 10.46 -3.64 -13.20
N PRO A 46 10.73 -4.95 -13.00
CA PRO A 46 10.67 -5.60 -11.68
C PRO A 46 11.43 -4.86 -10.59
N GLU A 47 12.58 -4.27 -10.92
CA GLU A 47 13.44 -3.48 -10.03
C GLU A 47 12.80 -2.18 -9.53
N ASN A 48 11.79 -1.66 -10.22
CA ASN A 48 11.08 -0.42 -9.86
C ASN A 48 9.81 -0.69 -9.04
N ARG A 49 9.49 -1.95 -8.77
CA ARG A 49 8.38 -2.34 -7.90
C ARG A 49 8.85 -2.38 -6.45
N LEU A 50 7.98 -1.92 -5.55
CA LEU A 50 8.24 -2.07 -4.11
C LEU A 50 8.28 -3.54 -3.72
N ILE A 51 7.32 -4.34 -4.21
CA ILE A 51 7.25 -5.79 -3.95
C ILE A 51 8.00 -6.54 -5.04
N THR A 52 8.83 -7.51 -4.65
CA THR A 52 9.54 -8.38 -5.59
C THR A 52 8.57 -9.38 -6.25
N PRO A 53 8.86 -9.89 -7.46
CA PRO A 53 8.06 -10.95 -8.06
C PRO A 53 7.92 -12.19 -7.17
N GLU A 54 8.98 -12.55 -6.45
CA GLU A 54 9.00 -13.72 -5.57
C GLU A 54 8.05 -13.53 -4.37
N LEU A 55 8.14 -12.40 -3.68
CA LEU A 55 7.21 -12.07 -2.59
C LEU A 55 5.78 -11.96 -3.11
N HIS A 56 5.59 -11.39 -4.29
CA HIS A 56 4.26 -11.30 -4.90
C HIS A 56 3.63 -12.68 -5.14
N GLU A 57 4.41 -13.66 -5.61
CA GLU A 57 3.94 -15.03 -5.80
C GLU A 57 3.67 -15.72 -4.45
N GLN A 58 4.58 -15.57 -3.48
CA GLN A 58 4.36 -16.11 -2.12
C GLN A 58 3.05 -15.60 -1.52
N PHE A 59 2.78 -14.30 -1.64
CA PHE A 59 1.55 -13.71 -1.12
C PHE A 59 0.30 -14.19 -1.84
N ARG A 60 0.42 -14.50 -3.13
CA ARG A 60 -0.67 -15.07 -3.93
C ARG A 60 -0.98 -16.49 -3.49
N GLU A 61 0.03 -17.35 -3.38
CA GLU A 61 -0.13 -18.72 -2.89
C GLU A 61 -0.75 -18.74 -1.50
N GLN A 62 -0.26 -17.85 -0.64
CA GLN A 62 -0.81 -17.58 0.67
C GLN A 62 -2.31 -17.23 0.60
N TYR A 63 -2.72 -16.26 -0.23
CA TYR A 63 -4.14 -15.91 -0.39
C TYR A 63 -5.00 -17.07 -0.94
N ASP A 64 -4.48 -17.82 -1.90
CA ASP A 64 -5.17 -18.96 -2.52
C ASP A 64 -5.34 -20.13 -1.52
N SER A 65 -4.53 -20.19 -0.47
CA SER A 65 -4.63 -21.17 0.62
C SER A 65 -5.71 -20.85 1.67
N LEU A 66 -6.26 -19.63 1.65
CA LEU A 66 -7.26 -19.18 2.62
C LEU A 66 -8.66 -19.70 2.31
N SER A 67 -9.48 -19.85 3.36
CA SER A 67 -10.91 -20.12 3.19
C SER A 67 -11.65 -18.95 2.54
N GLU A 68 -12.80 -19.21 1.91
CA GLU A 68 -13.61 -18.16 1.27
C GLU A 68 -14.04 -17.05 2.24
N GLU A 69 -14.28 -17.39 3.50
CA GLU A 69 -14.66 -16.43 4.54
C GLU A 69 -13.48 -15.51 4.90
N GLN A 70 -12.29 -16.09 5.11
CA GLN A 70 -11.06 -15.31 5.33
C GLN A 70 -10.74 -14.42 4.12
N GLN A 71 -10.88 -14.94 2.90
CA GLN A 71 -10.71 -14.12 1.69
C GLN A 71 -11.73 -12.99 1.61
N ARG A 72 -12.96 -13.20 2.06
CA ARG A 72 -14.01 -12.16 2.09
C ARG A 72 -13.66 -11.06 3.09
N GLN A 73 -13.25 -11.43 4.30
CA GLN A 73 -12.78 -10.49 5.32
C GLN A 73 -11.62 -9.66 4.79
N LEU A 74 -10.62 -10.30 4.17
CA LEU A 74 -9.51 -9.58 3.55
C LEU A 74 -9.96 -8.61 2.44
N ARG A 75 -10.97 -8.97 1.63
CA ARG A 75 -11.51 -8.06 0.61
C ARG A 75 -12.19 -6.85 1.25
N GLU A 76 -12.93 -7.04 2.34
CA GLU A 76 -13.60 -5.96 3.07
C GLU A 76 -12.58 -5.02 3.73
N GLU A 77 -11.58 -5.57 4.43
CA GLU A 77 -10.49 -4.80 5.03
C GLU A 77 -9.70 -4.03 3.96
N ARG A 78 -9.47 -4.63 2.79
CA ARG A 78 -8.83 -3.94 1.65
C ARG A 78 -9.65 -2.77 1.14
N ILE A 79 -10.98 -2.84 1.19
CA ILE A 79 -11.84 -1.73 0.80
C ILE A 79 -11.69 -0.60 1.83
N THR A 80 -11.84 -0.89 3.11
CA THR A 80 -11.68 0.09 4.19
C THR A 80 -10.31 0.76 4.14
N ARG A 81 -9.24 -0.03 4.01
CA ARG A 81 -7.87 0.50 3.92
C ARG A 81 -7.66 1.38 2.69
N ARG A 82 -8.26 1.03 1.54
CA ARG A 82 -8.21 1.88 0.34
C ARG A 82 -8.89 3.22 0.58
N GLU A 83 -9.97 3.24 1.35
CA GLU A 83 -10.66 4.47 1.74
C GLU A 83 -9.82 5.31 2.71
N GLU A 84 -9.18 4.68 3.69
CA GLU A 84 -8.25 5.36 4.62
C GLU A 84 -7.05 5.97 3.89
N LYS A 85 -6.36 5.19 3.04
CA LYS A 85 -5.22 5.69 2.26
C LYS A 85 -5.61 6.74 1.22
N ARG A 86 -6.83 6.65 0.70
CA ARG A 86 -7.41 7.72 -0.13
C ARG A 86 -7.57 8.99 0.70
N ALA A 87 -8.13 8.91 1.90
CA ALA A 87 -8.34 10.07 2.77
C ALA A 87 -7.01 10.72 3.17
N GLU A 88 -5.97 9.94 3.46
CA GLU A 88 -4.61 10.45 3.73
C GLU A 88 -4.03 11.21 2.53
N MET A 89 -4.17 10.66 1.31
CA MET A 89 -3.73 11.34 0.10
C MET A 89 -4.51 12.64 -0.16
N GLU A 90 -5.83 12.63 0.04
CA GLU A 90 -6.67 13.82 -0.10
C GLU A 90 -6.29 14.88 0.94
N ALA A 91 -5.98 14.48 2.17
CA ALA A 91 -5.51 15.38 3.22
C ALA A 91 -4.12 15.97 2.91
N PHE A 92 -3.22 15.17 2.35
CA PHE A 92 -1.89 15.65 1.94
C PHE A 92 -1.97 16.65 0.79
N VAL A 93 -2.75 16.33 -0.24
CA VAL A 93 -2.91 17.19 -1.42
C VAL A 93 -3.78 18.39 -1.11
N GLY A 94 -4.78 18.28 -0.25
CA GLY A 94 -5.77 19.33 -0.01
C GLY A 94 -6.92 19.35 -1.02
N LEU A 95 -7.07 18.29 -1.82
CA LEU A 95 -8.15 18.11 -2.79
C LEU A 95 -8.75 16.71 -2.66
N THR A 96 -10.05 16.60 -2.91
CA THR A 96 -10.72 15.30 -3.04
C THR A 96 -10.24 14.55 -4.27
N ARG A 97 -10.42 13.22 -4.31
CA ARG A 97 -10.12 12.39 -5.49
C ARG A 97 -10.86 12.86 -6.73
N GLU A 98 -12.10 13.30 -6.58
CA GLU A 98 -12.93 13.81 -7.67
C GLU A 98 -12.33 15.11 -8.24
N GLU A 99 -11.91 16.04 -7.38
CA GLU A 99 -11.23 17.28 -7.79
C GLU A 99 -9.87 16.99 -8.44
N MET A 100 -9.06 16.10 -7.85
CA MET A 100 -7.79 15.67 -8.45
C MET A 100 -7.99 14.97 -9.80
N ARG A 101 -9.10 14.25 -9.99
CA ARG A 101 -9.42 13.62 -11.28
C ARG A 101 -9.80 14.68 -12.31
N GLU A 102 -10.57 15.68 -11.91
CA GLU A 102 -10.99 16.75 -12.82
C GLU A 102 -9.81 17.65 -13.22
N ALA A 103 -8.96 18.03 -12.27
CA ALA A 103 -7.71 18.75 -12.52
C ALA A 103 -6.81 18.01 -13.53
N ARG A 104 -6.71 16.68 -13.41
CA ARG A 104 -5.94 15.89 -14.39
C ARG A 104 -6.58 15.82 -15.77
N LYS A 105 -7.91 15.77 -15.86
CA LYS A 105 -8.61 15.82 -17.16
C LYS A 105 -8.45 17.16 -17.85
N SER A 106 -8.37 18.25 -17.09
CA SER A 106 -8.08 19.59 -17.63
C SER A 106 -6.60 19.78 -18.00
N GLY A 107 -5.76 18.76 -17.76
CA GLY A 107 -4.35 18.74 -18.14
C GLY A 107 -3.40 19.20 -17.05
N GLN A 108 -3.88 19.51 -15.84
CA GLN A 108 -2.99 19.86 -14.73
C GLN A 108 -2.17 18.65 -14.30
N SER A 109 -0.87 18.87 -14.15
CA SER A 109 0.07 17.91 -13.60
C SER A 109 -0.04 17.83 -12.08
N MET A 110 0.44 16.71 -11.50
CA MET A 110 0.45 16.55 -10.04
C MET A 110 1.33 17.61 -9.37
N SER A 111 2.45 17.99 -9.99
CA SER A 111 3.32 19.06 -9.50
C SER A 111 2.60 20.41 -9.43
N GLU A 112 1.81 20.78 -10.44
CA GLU A 112 1.01 22.01 -10.44
C GLU A 112 -0.07 21.98 -9.35
N ILE A 113 -0.73 20.84 -9.17
CA ILE A 113 -1.71 20.65 -8.10
C ILE A 113 -1.06 20.86 -6.73
N LEU A 114 0.06 20.17 -6.46
CA LEU A 114 0.79 20.29 -5.20
C LEU A 114 1.29 21.71 -4.96
N ALA A 115 1.85 22.36 -5.98
CA ALA A 115 2.33 23.73 -5.90
C ALA A 115 1.21 24.72 -5.56
N SER A 116 0.00 24.53 -6.11
CA SER A 116 -1.18 25.36 -5.79
C SER A 116 -1.60 25.26 -4.32
N GLN A 117 -1.22 24.18 -3.65
CA GLN A 117 -1.52 23.87 -2.25
C GLN A 117 -0.33 24.16 -1.34
N GLY A 118 0.72 24.83 -1.87
CA GLY A 118 1.93 25.19 -1.14
C GLY A 118 2.82 23.98 -0.80
N LYS A 119 2.66 22.86 -1.50
CA LYS A 119 3.48 21.65 -1.32
C LYS A 119 4.63 21.63 -2.32
N THR A 120 5.79 21.21 -1.83
CA THR A 120 7.02 21.07 -2.60
C THR A 120 7.28 19.61 -2.98
N GLU A 121 8.24 19.39 -3.86
CA GLU A 121 8.75 18.04 -4.16
C GLU A 121 9.31 17.35 -2.91
N ALA A 122 9.97 18.09 -2.02
CA ALA A 122 10.48 17.56 -0.76
C ALA A 122 9.34 17.08 0.16
N ASP A 123 8.22 17.82 0.21
CA ASP A 123 7.03 17.40 0.97
C ASP A 123 6.44 16.11 0.38
N ALA A 124 6.41 16.00 -0.95
CA ALA A 124 5.96 14.79 -1.64
C ALA A 124 6.90 13.60 -1.40
N GLU A 125 8.22 13.83 -1.35
CA GLU A 125 9.21 12.79 -1.04
C GLU A 125 9.01 12.22 0.36
N VAL A 126 8.86 13.09 1.36
CA VAL A 126 8.58 12.69 2.75
C VAL A 126 7.30 11.88 2.83
N PHE A 127 6.20 12.41 2.27
CA PHE A 127 4.91 11.72 2.27
C PHE A 127 4.97 10.34 1.61
N LEU A 128 5.53 10.26 0.40
CA LEU A 128 5.65 8.99 -0.33
C LEU A 128 6.54 7.97 0.39
N THR A 129 7.60 8.44 1.06
CA THR A 129 8.50 7.59 1.85
C THR A 129 7.78 7.01 3.07
N GLU A 130 7.02 7.83 3.80
CA GLU A 130 6.22 7.38 4.93
C GLU A 130 5.18 6.34 4.50
N GLN A 131 4.43 6.62 3.42
CA GLN A 131 3.43 5.70 2.87
C GLN A 131 4.05 4.37 2.40
N ALA A 132 5.25 4.40 1.81
CA ALA A 132 5.95 3.20 1.39
C ALA A 132 6.42 2.36 2.59
N ASN A 133 6.98 2.99 3.63
CA ASN A 133 7.44 2.32 4.84
C ASN A 133 6.28 1.71 5.64
N GLU A 134 5.19 2.45 5.80
CA GLU A 134 3.99 1.93 6.45
C GLU A 134 3.45 0.69 5.71
N ARG A 135 3.47 0.73 4.37
CA ARG A 135 3.09 -0.42 3.55
C ARG A 135 4.01 -1.62 3.75
N ILE A 136 5.31 -1.42 3.89
CA ILE A 136 6.25 -2.49 4.20
C ILE A 136 5.98 -3.07 5.59
N GLN A 137 5.79 -2.22 6.61
CA GLN A 137 5.49 -2.68 7.96
C GLN A 137 4.20 -3.50 7.99
N MET A 138 3.16 -3.01 7.33
CA MET A 138 1.93 -3.77 7.17
C MET A 138 2.20 -5.12 6.51
N MET A 139 2.93 -5.16 5.40
CA MET A 139 3.26 -6.43 4.75
C MET A 139 4.06 -7.37 5.67
N ALA A 140 4.96 -6.84 6.49
CA ALA A 140 5.72 -7.63 7.44
C ALA A 140 4.83 -8.26 8.51
N ASP A 141 3.90 -7.48 9.07
CA ASP A 141 2.94 -7.94 10.07
C ASP A 141 1.94 -8.95 9.48
N HIS A 142 1.64 -8.82 8.19
CA HIS A 142 0.60 -9.57 7.49
C HIS A 142 1.10 -10.89 6.86
N HIS A 143 2.31 -10.88 6.33
CA HIS A 143 2.91 -12.03 5.64
C HIS A 143 3.96 -12.76 6.46
N ASP A 144 4.12 -12.38 7.73
CA ASP A 144 5.18 -12.88 8.59
C ASP A 144 6.55 -12.74 7.91
N LEU A 145 6.79 -11.59 7.26
CA LEU A 145 8.05 -11.36 6.55
C LEU A 145 9.21 -11.46 7.54
N THR A 146 10.27 -12.08 7.09
CA THR A 146 11.52 -12.08 7.84
C THR A 146 12.11 -10.68 7.90
N THR A 147 13.00 -10.46 8.87
CA THR A 147 13.77 -9.21 8.97
C THR A 147 14.55 -8.91 7.70
N GLU A 148 15.09 -9.94 7.04
CA GLU A 148 15.86 -9.82 5.79
C GLU A 148 14.97 -9.41 4.61
N GLU A 149 13.79 -10.01 4.47
CA GLU A 149 12.81 -9.63 3.45
C GLU A 149 12.32 -8.20 3.66
N THR A 150 12.04 -7.82 4.91
CA THR A 150 11.63 -6.46 5.27
C THR A 150 12.71 -5.44 4.94
N ALA A 151 13.98 -5.73 5.28
CA ALA A 151 15.12 -4.87 4.94
C ALA A 151 15.29 -4.74 3.41
N THR A 152 15.13 -5.84 2.67
CA THR A 152 15.19 -5.83 1.20
C THR A 152 14.12 -4.92 0.60
N LEU A 153 12.91 -4.92 1.16
CA LEU A 153 11.85 -4.00 0.73
C LEU A 153 12.18 -2.54 1.07
N GLN A 154 12.75 -2.28 2.25
CA GLN A 154 13.14 -0.94 2.69
C GLN A 154 14.21 -0.32 1.78
N GLU A 155 15.20 -1.11 1.35
CA GLU A 155 16.22 -0.66 0.39
C GLU A 155 15.62 -0.20 -0.95
N ARG A 156 14.46 -0.74 -1.33
CA ARG A 156 13.76 -0.40 -2.59
C ARG A 156 12.90 0.86 -2.48
N VAL A 157 12.63 1.35 -1.27
CA VAL A 157 11.77 2.53 -1.03
C VAL A 157 12.32 3.73 -1.79
N THR A 158 13.62 4.00 -1.72
CA THR A 158 14.24 5.15 -2.38
C THR A 158 13.99 5.16 -3.89
N ASN A 159 14.23 4.05 -4.57
CA ASN A 159 14.00 3.96 -6.03
C ASN A 159 12.50 4.12 -6.34
N PHE A 160 11.63 3.43 -5.59
CA PHE A 160 10.20 3.55 -5.74
C PHE A 160 9.71 5.00 -5.62
N VAL A 161 10.13 5.72 -4.57
CA VAL A 161 9.78 7.12 -4.33
C VAL A 161 10.32 8.02 -5.43
N GLN A 162 11.59 7.86 -5.84
CA GLN A 162 12.17 8.65 -6.93
C GLN A 162 11.42 8.47 -8.26
N LYS A 163 10.96 7.27 -8.59
CA LYS A 163 10.13 7.03 -9.79
C LYS A 163 8.76 7.68 -9.68
N MET A 164 8.16 7.69 -8.49
CA MET A 164 6.90 8.39 -8.25
C MET A 164 7.07 9.91 -8.40
N LEU A 165 8.13 10.47 -7.83
CA LEU A 165 8.47 11.89 -7.97
C LEU A 165 8.74 12.26 -9.43
N ALA A 166 9.51 11.46 -10.16
CA ALA A 166 9.75 11.67 -11.59
C ALA A 166 8.44 11.71 -12.38
N ARG A 167 7.50 10.80 -12.08
CA ARG A 167 6.16 10.80 -12.69
C ARG A 167 5.32 12.03 -12.29
N TRP A 168 5.39 12.47 -11.04
CA TRP A 168 4.58 13.59 -10.55
C TRP A 168 5.09 14.95 -11.03
N PHE A 169 6.40 15.09 -11.11
CA PHE A 169 7.09 16.32 -11.48
C PHE A 169 7.62 16.31 -12.92
N ASN A 170 7.30 15.26 -13.68
CA ASN A 170 7.58 15.11 -15.11
C ASN A 170 9.08 15.29 -15.44
N LYS A 171 9.94 14.64 -14.65
CA LYS A 171 11.40 14.66 -14.78
C LYS A 171 11.94 13.41 -15.48
#